data_AF-A0A2S0KB41-F1
#
_entry.id   AF-A0A2S0KB41-F1
#
_cell.length_a   1.000
_cell.length_b   1.000
_cell.length_c   1.000
_cell.angle_alpha   90.00
_cell.angle_beta   90.00
_cell.angle_gamma   90.00
#
_symmetry.space_group_name_H-M   'P 1'
#
loop_
_entity.id
_entity.type
_entity.pdbx_description
1 polymer ?
#
loop_
_entity_poly.entity_id
_entity_poly.type
_entity_poly.pdbx_seq_one_letter_code
_entity_poly.pdbx_strand_id
1 'polypeptide(L)'
;MHDRFVETKDLHRLHGEVRRDGSAVYLALTQPCDPMLGAMFGDWLGAIRATLDHLFYQLAVLETGQNPPTRSGQRQFPVCRTQEEFNALFTGRTRPLHGFGETAINAVRAMQPMNGKYGPDGDVILWIHDHARIDRHRTDWEMGGRVERVVPEFAEGAEARVDTYYYADTDEIPPVCSATREFIPLVYVCKTEEDAIALVGELGFSADSKLELVDWYVDAHSKGVSANIRNDSLADRMTFAEWFLGAAIDSFESLL
;
A
#
# COMPACT_ATOMS: atom_id res chain seq x y z
N MET A 1 -11.33 20.68 21.99
CA MET A 1 -11.59 20.03 20.69
C MET A 1 -10.85 18.70 20.78
N HIS A 2 -11.51 17.72 21.42
CA HIS A 2 -10.88 16.46 21.79
C HIS A 2 -11.07 15.45 20.67
N ASP A 3 -9.99 14.69 20.47
CA ASP A 3 -9.83 13.54 19.61
C ASP A 3 -11.11 12.73 19.42
N ARG A 4 -11.52 12.61 18.16
CA ARG A 4 -12.27 11.46 17.67
C ARG A 4 -11.43 10.79 16.60
N PHE A 5 -10.35 10.15 17.03
CA PHE A 5 -9.94 8.92 16.35
C PHE A 5 -11.10 7.95 16.56
N VAL A 6 -11.74 7.58 15.46
CA VAL A 6 -12.69 6.46 15.47
C VAL A 6 -11.89 5.26 15.93
N GLU A 7 -12.16 4.77 17.15
CA GLU A 7 -11.72 3.44 17.56
C GLU A 7 -12.28 2.48 16.51
N THR A 8 -11.42 2.02 15.61
CA THR A 8 -11.68 1.03 14.57
C THR A 8 -11.87 -0.34 15.20
N LYS A 9 -12.87 -0.51 16.07
CA LYS A 9 -13.25 -1.81 16.61
C LYS A 9 -14.16 -2.59 15.66
N ASP A 10 -14.88 -1.89 14.77
CA ASP A 10 -15.93 -2.49 13.94
C ASP A 10 -15.58 -2.64 12.45
N LEU A 11 -14.39 -2.21 12.01
CA LEU A 11 -13.90 -2.38 10.62
C LEU A 11 -13.26 -3.75 10.34
N HIS A 12 -13.17 -4.63 11.35
CA HIS A 12 -12.35 -5.85 11.32
C HIS A 12 -13.13 -7.14 11.59
N ARG A 13 -14.46 -7.16 11.38
CA ARG A 13 -15.16 -8.45 11.45
C ARG A 13 -14.92 -9.22 10.17
N LEU A 14 -13.81 -9.95 10.14
CA LEU A 14 -13.54 -10.92 9.10
C LEU A 14 -14.66 -11.95 9.10
N HIS A 15 -15.35 -12.07 7.97
CA HIS A 15 -16.36 -13.09 7.78
C HIS A 15 -15.63 -14.37 7.45
N GLY A 16 -15.45 -15.21 8.46
CA GLY A 16 -14.90 -16.54 8.28
C GLY A 16 -15.98 -17.53 7.91
N GLU A 17 -15.82 -18.19 6.78
CA GLU A 17 -16.61 -19.37 6.43
C GLU A 17 -15.83 -20.61 6.81
N VAL A 18 -16.50 -21.55 7.48
CA VAL A 18 -15.94 -22.87 7.75
C VAL A 18 -16.40 -23.80 6.63
N ARG A 19 -15.46 -24.29 5.82
CA ARG A 19 -15.73 -25.18 4.68
C ARG A 19 -15.13 -26.56 4.90
N ARG A 20 -15.63 -27.57 4.19
CA ARG A 20 -15.13 -28.95 4.29
C ARG A 20 -14.65 -29.46 2.92
N ASP A 21 -13.56 -30.23 2.93
CA ASP A 21 -13.18 -31.11 1.83
C ASP A 21 -12.59 -32.42 2.40
N GLY A 22 -13.24 -33.55 2.13
CA GLY A 22 -12.88 -34.82 2.79
C GLY A 22 -12.85 -34.72 4.31
N SER A 23 -11.71 -35.07 4.92
CA SER A 23 -11.45 -34.91 6.37
C SER A 23 -10.86 -33.55 6.75
N ALA A 24 -10.73 -32.61 5.83
CA ALA A 24 -10.20 -31.28 6.08
C ALA A 24 -11.32 -30.25 6.31
N VAL A 25 -11.08 -29.32 7.23
CA VAL A 25 -11.92 -28.16 7.51
C VAL A 25 -11.10 -26.88 7.31
N TYR A 26 -11.58 -25.98 6.46
CA TYR A 26 -10.91 -24.75 6.08
C TYR A 26 -11.58 -23.57 6.78
N LEU A 27 -10.76 -22.67 7.31
CA LEU A 27 -11.21 -21.35 7.70
C LEU A 27 -10.91 -20.37 6.58
N ALA A 28 -11.96 -19.80 5.99
CA ALA A 28 -11.90 -18.91 4.83
C ALA A 28 -12.29 -17.48 5.22
N LEU A 29 -11.38 -16.52 5.12
CA LEU A 29 -11.61 -15.12 5.49
C LEU A 29 -11.97 -14.25 4.28
N THR A 30 -13.05 -13.49 4.41
CA THR A 30 -13.41 -12.40 3.51
C THR A 30 -13.60 -11.11 4.30
N GLN A 31 -13.32 -9.98 3.66
CA GLN A 31 -13.51 -8.66 4.28
C GLN A 31 -14.20 -7.72 3.30
N PRO A 32 -15.53 -7.50 3.40
CA PRO A 32 -16.15 -6.41 2.67
C PRO A 32 -15.56 -5.10 3.19
N CYS A 33 -14.98 -4.33 2.27
CA CYS A 33 -14.44 -3.00 2.55
C CYS A 33 -15.34 -1.96 1.91
N ASP A 34 -15.55 -0.82 2.56
CA ASP A 34 -16.33 0.27 1.97
C ASP A 34 -15.61 0.76 0.70
N PRO A 35 -16.24 0.71 -0.48
CA PRO A 35 -15.64 1.21 -1.71
C PRO A 35 -15.17 2.68 -1.62
N MET A 36 -15.78 3.48 -0.74
CA MET A 36 -15.35 4.86 -0.49
C MET A 36 -13.90 4.95 0.01
N LEU A 37 -13.36 3.93 0.67
CA LEU A 37 -11.98 3.94 1.14
C LEU A 37 -10.98 3.95 -0.02
N GLY A 38 -11.27 3.24 -1.12
CA GLY A 38 -10.45 3.27 -2.32
C GLY A 38 -10.44 4.66 -2.96
N ALA A 39 -11.61 5.31 -3.01
CA ALA A 39 -11.74 6.68 -3.50
C ALA A 39 -10.98 7.69 -2.61
N MET A 40 -11.13 7.60 -1.28
CA MET A 40 -10.41 8.44 -0.32
C MET A 40 -8.89 8.28 -0.42
N PHE A 41 -8.41 7.04 -0.57
CA PHE A 41 -7.00 6.77 -0.81
C PHE A 41 -6.50 7.38 -2.12
N GLY A 42 -7.30 7.28 -3.19
CA GLY A 42 -7.01 7.93 -4.47
C GLY A 42 -6.95 9.46 -4.38
N ASP A 43 -7.85 10.07 -3.61
CA ASP A 43 -7.84 11.52 -3.34
C ASP A 43 -6.57 11.93 -2.56
N TRP A 44 -6.19 11.15 -1.55
CA TRP A 44 -4.95 11.36 -0.80
C TRP A 44 -3.71 11.30 -1.70
N LEU A 45 -3.58 10.26 -2.55
CA LEU A 45 -2.48 10.17 -3.53
C LEU A 45 -2.43 11.38 -4.46
N GLY A 46 -3.61 11.80 -4.96
CA GLY A 46 -3.73 12.96 -5.82
C GLY A 46 -3.26 14.25 -5.13
N ALA A 47 -3.63 14.44 -3.86
CA ALA A 47 -3.22 15.60 -3.07
C ALA A 47 -1.71 15.64 -2.82
N ILE A 48 -1.11 14.51 -2.45
CA ILE A 48 0.35 14.39 -2.25
C ILE A 48 1.09 14.70 -3.55
N ARG A 49 0.64 14.12 -4.67
CA ARG A 49 1.26 14.34 -5.98
C ARG A 49 1.13 15.80 -6.44
N ALA A 50 -0.05 16.39 -6.29
CA ALA A 50 -0.30 17.78 -6.63
C ALA A 50 0.56 18.73 -5.80
N THR A 51 0.77 18.42 -4.52
CA THR A 51 1.63 19.22 -3.64
C THR A 51 3.08 19.18 -4.12
N LEU A 52 3.61 18.00 -4.45
CA LEU A 52 4.96 17.86 -5.00
C LEU A 52 5.14 18.61 -6.33
N ASP A 53 4.16 18.55 -7.21
CA ASP A 53 4.15 19.32 -8.47
C ASP A 53 4.10 20.83 -8.22
N HIS A 54 3.30 21.28 -7.24
CA HIS A 54 3.22 22.69 -6.86
C HIS A 54 4.55 23.21 -6.31
N LEU A 55 5.19 22.44 -5.42
CA LEU A 55 6.50 22.80 -4.85
C LEU A 55 7.57 22.93 -5.94
N PHE A 56 7.60 22.00 -6.88
CA PHE A 56 8.48 22.08 -8.04
C PHE A 56 8.20 23.30 -8.93
N TYR A 57 6.92 23.64 -9.11
CA TYR A 57 6.53 24.83 -9.84
C TYR A 57 7.00 26.11 -9.15
N GLN A 58 6.87 26.21 -7.82
CA GLN A 58 7.37 27.35 -7.06
C GLN A 58 8.88 27.48 -7.21
N LEU A 59 9.64 26.39 -7.04
CA LEU A 59 11.08 26.35 -7.28
C LEU A 59 11.42 26.89 -8.69
N ALA A 60 10.65 26.51 -9.72
CA ALA A 60 10.84 27.02 -11.07
C ALA A 60 10.59 28.54 -11.21
N VAL A 61 9.61 29.09 -10.51
CA VAL A 61 9.34 30.54 -10.50
C VAL A 61 10.54 31.31 -9.97
N LEU A 62 11.18 30.80 -8.92
CA LEU A 62 12.32 31.47 -8.27
C LEU A 62 13.57 31.37 -9.13
N GLU A 63 13.91 30.17 -9.58
CA GLU A 63 15.09 29.93 -10.42
C GLU A 63 15.03 30.73 -11.73
N THR A 64 13.83 30.96 -12.27
CA THR A 64 13.64 31.74 -13.50
C THR A 64 13.33 33.22 -13.28
N GLY A 65 13.01 33.63 -12.05
CA GLY A 65 12.58 34.97 -11.69
C GLY A 65 11.26 35.42 -12.33
N GLN A 66 10.39 34.50 -12.76
CA GLN A 66 9.17 34.79 -13.51
C GLN A 66 7.98 33.93 -13.06
N ASN A 67 6.79 34.53 -12.98
CA ASN A 67 5.52 33.83 -12.73
C ASN A 67 4.48 34.22 -13.80
N PRO A 68 4.08 33.32 -14.71
CA PRO A 68 4.45 31.91 -14.78
C PRO A 68 5.92 31.69 -15.19
N PRO A 69 6.58 30.61 -14.75
CA PRO A 69 7.94 30.30 -15.17
C PRO A 69 7.94 29.87 -16.64
N THR A 70 9.12 29.95 -17.28
CA THR A 70 9.27 29.41 -18.64
C THR A 70 8.82 27.95 -18.69
N ARG A 71 8.09 27.55 -19.75
CA ARG A 71 7.54 26.19 -19.91
C ARG A 71 6.60 25.75 -18.78
N SER A 72 5.78 26.67 -18.25
CA SER A 72 4.83 26.42 -17.15
C SER A 72 3.99 25.16 -17.28
N GLY A 73 3.47 24.85 -18.48
CA GLY A 73 2.69 23.62 -18.72
C GLY A 73 3.49 22.31 -18.68
N GLN A 74 4.80 22.37 -18.49
CA GLN A 74 5.72 21.23 -18.38
C GLN A 74 6.41 21.16 -17.00
N ARG A 75 6.03 22.03 -16.05
CA ARG A 75 6.58 22.06 -14.69
C ARG A 75 5.80 21.10 -13.81
N GLN A 76 6.16 19.83 -13.90
CA GLN A 76 5.77 18.78 -12.98
C GLN A 76 7.05 18.17 -12.40
N PHE A 77 7.01 17.79 -11.12
CA PHE A 77 8.15 17.20 -10.46
C PHE A 77 8.55 15.89 -11.18
N PRO A 78 9.76 15.80 -11.71
CA PRO A 78 10.21 14.60 -12.42
C PRO A 78 10.44 13.46 -11.43
N VAL A 79 10.07 12.25 -11.84
CA VAL A 79 10.29 11.02 -11.07
C VAL A 79 11.04 10.05 -11.98
N CYS A 80 12.32 9.85 -11.69
CA CYS A 80 13.23 9.05 -12.50
C CYS A 80 13.63 7.77 -11.78
N ARG A 81 13.40 6.63 -12.45
CA ARG A 81 13.85 5.30 -12.03
C ARG A 81 15.33 5.09 -12.33
N THR A 82 15.87 5.76 -13.35
CA THR A 82 17.26 5.59 -13.79
C THR A 82 18.00 6.90 -14.01
N GLN A 83 19.33 6.82 -14.03
CA GLN A 83 20.18 7.98 -14.31
C GLN A 83 20.00 8.49 -15.75
N GLU A 84 19.73 7.59 -16.69
CA GLU A 84 19.44 7.92 -18.09
C GLU A 84 18.16 8.76 -18.20
N GLU A 85 17.11 8.40 -17.47
CA GLU A 85 15.87 9.17 -17.39
C GLU A 85 16.11 10.56 -16.81
N PHE A 86 16.93 10.65 -15.75
CA PHE A 86 17.28 11.94 -15.16
C PHE A 86 18.08 12.82 -16.13
N ASN A 87 19.03 12.24 -16.85
CA ASN A 87 19.81 12.97 -17.86
C ASN A 87 18.92 13.47 -19.01
N ALA A 88 17.86 12.73 -19.36
CA ALA A 88 16.90 13.14 -20.38
C ALA A 88 16.09 14.39 -19.99
N LEU A 89 16.04 14.77 -18.70
CA LEU A 89 15.37 15.99 -18.24
C LEU A 89 16.05 17.27 -18.77
N PHE A 90 17.31 17.19 -19.22
CA PHE A 90 18.04 18.33 -19.78
C PHE A 90 17.93 18.44 -21.30
N THR A 91 17.74 17.31 -21.99
CA THR A 91 17.81 17.21 -23.45
C THR A 91 16.46 16.93 -24.11
N GLY A 92 15.47 16.45 -23.34
CA GLY A 92 14.17 16.03 -23.84
C GLY A 92 13.27 17.16 -24.35
N ARG A 93 12.05 16.78 -24.79
CA ARG A 93 11.08 17.76 -25.30
C ARG A 93 10.49 18.65 -24.20
N THR A 94 10.19 18.07 -23.04
CA THR A 94 9.54 18.74 -21.90
C THR A 94 10.53 19.64 -21.14
N ARG A 95 11.76 19.14 -20.91
CA ARG A 95 12.86 19.84 -20.22
C ARG A 95 12.40 20.57 -18.94
N PRO A 96 11.90 19.83 -17.94
CA PRO A 96 11.28 20.40 -16.75
C PRO A 96 12.28 21.14 -15.85
N LEU A 97 13.59 20.95 -16.03
CA LEU A 97 14.67 21.63 -15.29
C LEU A 97 15.23 22.87 -16.02
N HIS A 98 14.59 23.30 -17.10
CA HIS A 98 15.08 24.46 -17.86
C HIS A 98 15.16 25.72 -17.00
N GLY A 99 16.31 26.37 -17.01
CA GLY A 99 16.56 27.61 -16.25
C GLY A 99 16.87 27.38 -14.77
N PHE A 100 17.03 26.13 -14.32
CA PHE A 100 17.47 25.83 -12.95
C PHE A 100 19.00 25.91 -12.87
N GLY A 101 19.50 26.47 -11.79
CA GLY A 101 20.89 26.43 -11.37
C GLY A 101 21.27 25.09 -10.75
N GLU A 102 22.58 24.91 -10.54
CA GLU A 102 23.15 23.65 -10.08
C GLU A 102 22.64 23.22 -8.70
N THR A 103 22.42 24.18 -7.79
CA THR A 103 21.93 23.88 -6.43
C THR A 103 20.51 23.28 -6.46
N ALA A 104 19.59 23.91 -7.20
CA ALA A 104 18.22 23.41 -7.37
C ALA A 104 18.19 22.06 -8.09
N ILE A 105 19.03 21.87 -9.12
CA ILE A 105 19.17 20.58 -9.82
C ILE A 105 19.62 19.48 -8.85
N ASN A 106 20.61 19.76 -8.01
CA ASN A 106 21.11 18.79 -7.04
C ASN A 106 20.07 18.43 -5.97
N ALA A 107 19.27 19.40 -5.52
CA ALA A 107 18.17 19.16 -4.60
C ALA A 107 17.09 18.26 -5.24
N VAL A 108 16.69 18.54 -6.48
CA VAL A 108 15.74 17.68 -7.22
C VAL A 108 16.32 16.29 -7.44
N ARG A 109 17.62 16.19 -7.77
CA ARG A 109 18.32 14.92 -7.99
C ARG A 109 18.34 14.08 -6.72
N ALA A 110 18.64 14.69 -5.56
CA ALA A 110 18.78 13.98 -4.29
C ALA A 110 17.50 13.22 -3.91
N MET A 111 16.34 13.74 -4.29
CA MET A 111 15.02 13.14 -4.02
C MET A 111 14.60 12.08 -5.05
N GLN A 112 15.40 11.79 -6.08
CA GLN A 112 14.97 10.86 -7.12
C GLN A 112 15.02 9.39 -6.66
N PRO A 113 14.03 8.57 -7.03
CA PRO A 113 13.99 7.14 -6.71
C PRO A 113 15.25 6.36 -7.09
N MET A 114 15.92 6.75 -8.17
CA MET A 114 17.17 6.13 -8.62
C MET A 114 18.30 6.13 -7.57
N ASN A 115 18.23 6.99 -6.54
CA ASN A 115 19.21 7.03 -5.45
C ASN A 115 18.81 6.16 -4.24
N GLY A 116 17.64 5.52 -4.27
CA GLY A 116 17.12 4.73 -3.17
C GLY A 116 18.03 3.55 -2.83
N LYS A 117 18.31 3.34 -1.54
CA LYS A 117 19.17 2.25 -1.03
C LYS A 117 18.75 0.86 -1.52
N TYR A 118 17.44 0.66 -1.72
CA TYR A 118 16.84 -0.61 -2.12
C TYR A 118 16.43 -0.62 -3.61
N GLY A 119 16.95 0.32 -4.39
CA GLY A 119 16.52 0.57 -5.76
C GLY A 119 15.24 1.41 -5.85
N PRO A 120 14.83 1.76 -7.07
CA PRO A 120 13.72 2.69 -7.31
C PRO A 120 12.37 2.13 -6.84
N ASP A 121 12.15 0.81 -6.91
CA ASP A 121 10.86 0.19 -6.56
C ASP A 121 10.57 0.18 -5.04
N GLY A 122 11.56 0.54 -4.21
CA GLY A 122 11.37 0.77 -2.77
C GLY A 122 11.13 2.24 -2.41
N ASP A 123 11.12 3.15 -3.40
CA ASP A 123 11.02 4.59 -3.18
C ASP A 123 9.56 5.06 -3.10
N VAL A 124 9.28 5.90 -2.09
CA VAL A 124 7.93 6.39 -1.82
C VAL A 124 7.42 7.37 -2.88
N ILE A 125 8.29 8.18 -3.50
CA ILE A 125 7.88 9.10 -4.57
C ILE A 125 7.51 8.30 -5.80
N LEU A 126 8.29 7.28 -6.13
CA LEU A 126 7.95 6.41 -7.26
C LEU A 126 6.62 5.71 -7.01
N TRP A 127 6.41 5.21 -5.79
CA TRP A 127 5.15 4.61 -5.38
C TRP A 127 3.97 5.55 -5.59
N ILE A 128 4.04 6.77 -5.04
CA ILE A 128 3.00 7.80 -5.23
C ILE A 128 2.81 8.10 -6.72
N HIS A 129 3.89 8.23 -7.48
CA HIS A 129 3.85 8.56 -8.90
C HIS A 129 3.13 7.50 -9.72
N ASP A 130 3.49 6.23 -9.55
CA ASP A 130 2.89 5.13 -10.29
C ASP A 130 1.42 4.97 -9.92
N HIS A 131 1.09 5.07 -8.64
CA HIS A 131 -0.27 4.86 -8.15
C HIS A 131 -1.19 6.04 -8.49
N ALA A 132 -0.70 7.28 -8.45
CA ALA A 132 -1.48 8.46 -8.82
C ALA A 132 -1.80 8.51 -10.33
N ARG A 133 -1.09 7.74 -11.17
CA ARG A 133 -1.27 7.72 -12.64
C ARG A 133 -2.26 6.68 -13.14
N ILE A 134 -2.63 5.71 -12.32
CA ILE A 134 -3.71 4.78 -12.65
C ILE A 134 -5.01 5.59 -12.77
N ASP A 135 -5.82 5.32 -13.79
CA ASP A 135 -7.08 6.03 -14.04
C ASP A 135 -8.11 5.72 -12.93
N ARG A 136 -7.95 6.44 -11.82
CA ARG A 136 -8.76 6.37 -10.60
C ARG A 136 -10.23 6.73 -10.79
N HIS A 137 -10.61 7.20 -11.97
CA HIS A 137 -12.01 7.46 -12.32
C HIS A 137 -12.66 6.27 -13.02
N ARG A 138 -11.88 5.23 -13.34
CA ARG A 138 -12.33 4.04 -14.09
C ARG A 138 -11.90 2.71 -13.47
N THR A 139 -10.91 2.72 -12.60
CA THR A 139 -10.42 1.55 -11.85
C THR A 139 -10.38 1.89 -10.37
N ASP A 140 -11.26 1.26 -9.60
CA ASP A 140 -11.27 1.40 -8.14
C ASP A 140 -10.12 0.58 -7.53
N TRP A 141 -9.48 1.15 -6.50
CA TRP A 141 -8.53 0.40 -5.68
C TRP A 141 -9.26 -0.65 -4.87
N GLU A 142 -8.86 -1.91 -4.97
CA GLU A 142 -9.39 -2.91 -4.06
C GLU A 142 -8.77 -2.74 -2.67
N MET A 143 -9.59 -2.26 -1.73
CA MET A 143 -9.24 -2.17 -0.33
C MET A 143 -9.64 -3.46 0.40
N GLY A 144 -8.85 -3.83 1.41
CA GLY A 144 -9.10 -5.03 2.19
C GLY A 144 -8.34 -5.06 3.51
N GLY A 145 -8.28 -6.24 4.10
CA GLY A 145 -7.57 -6.50 5.36
C GLY A 145 -6.32 -7.33 5.13
N ARG A 146 -5.15 -6.81 5.54
CA ARG A 146 -3.95 -7.61 5.76
C ARG A 146 -4.05 -8.30 7.12
N VAL A 147 -4.12 -9.62 7.12
CA VAL A 147 -4.28 -10.44 8.33
C VAL A 147 -2.95 -10.55 9.04
N GLU A 148 -2.89 -10.02 10.26
CA GLU A 148 -1.67 -10.00 11.09
C GLU A 148 -1.62 -11.20 12.03
N ARG A 149 -2.80 -11.62 12.51
CA ARG A 149 -2.92 -12.70 13.49
C ARG A 149 -4.27 -13.36 13.35
N VAL A 150 -4.28 -14.69 13.48
CA VAL A 150 -5.50 -15.48 13.60
C VAL A 150 -5.40 -16.31 14.86
N VAL A 151 -6.45 -16.25 15.68
CA VAL A 151 -6.60 -17.03 16.91
C VAL A 151 -7.74 -18.01 16.69
N PRO A 152 -7.47 -19.32 16.62
CA PRO A 152 -8.53 -20.32 16.51
C PRO A 152 -9.36 -20.38 17.79
N GLU A 153 -10.67 -20.56 17.65
CA GLU A 153 -11.60 -20.74 18.76
C GLU A 153 -12.30 -22.09 18.62
N PHE A 154 -12.44 -22.81 19.72
CA PHE A 154 -13.02 -24.15 19.74
C PHE A 154 -14.17 -24.18 20.74
N ALA A 155 -15.28 -24.81 20.35
CA ALA A 155 -16.26 -25.28 21.33
C ALA A 155 -15.62 -26.33 22.27
N GLU A 156 -16.18 -26.48 23.46
CA GLU A 156 -15.68 -27.42 24.46
C GLU A 156 -15.62 -28.85 23.89
N GLY A 157 -14.42 -29.45 23.91
CA GLY A 157 -14.19 -30.81 23.40
C GLY A 157 -14.00 -30.93 21.89
N ALA A 158 -14.13 -29.84 21.11
CA ALA A 158 -13.94 -29.87 19.67
C ALA A 158 -12.49 -30.20 19.24
N GLU A 159 -11.50 -29.76 20.02
CA GLU A 159 -10.08 -30.02 19.76
C GLU A 159 -9.75 -31.52 19.69
N ALA A 160 -10.46 -32.38 20.44
CA ALA A 160 -10.19 -33.82 20.46
C ALA A 160 -10.49 -34.53 19.12
N ARG A 161 -11.26 -33.91 18.23
CA ARG A 161 -11.62 -34.42 16.90
C ARG A 161 -10.64 -33.97 15.80
N VAL A 162 -9.79 -32.99 16.11
CA VAL A 162 -8.72 -32.53 15.23
C VAL A 162 -7.52 -33.48 15.37
N ASP A 163 -6.95 -33.90 14.24
CA ASP A 163 -5.69 -34.65 14.18
C ASP A 163 -4.50 -33.68 14.17
N THR A 164 -4.56 -32.67 13.29
CA THR A 164 -3.55 -31.62 13.19
C THR A 164 -4.15 -30.36 12.52
N TYR A 165 -3.41 -29.24 12.51
CA TYR A 165 -3.77 -28.05 11.76
C TYR A 165 -2.53 -27.30 11.25
N TYR A 166 -2.72 -26.51 10.20
CA TYR A 166 -1.66 -25.75 9.53
C TYR A 166 -2.08 -24.30 9.33
N TYR A 167 -1.18 -23.38 9.63
CA TYR A 167 -1.33 -21.98 9.24
C TYR A 167 -0.86 -21.78 7.80
N ALA A 168 -1.43 -20.80 7.11
CA ALA A 168 -0.92 -20.34 5.82
C ALA A 168 0.53 -19.88 5.96
N ASP A 169 1.37 -20.28 5.01
CA ASP A 169 2.71 -19.71 4.86
C ASP A 169 2.58 -18.31 4.25
N THR A 170 2.77 -17.29 5.07
CA THR A 170 2.61 -15.89 4.65
C THR A 170 3.76 -15.38 3.76
N ASP A 171 4.87 -16.13 3.68
CA ASP A 171 5.93 -15.85 2.73
C ASP A 171 5.56 -16.35 1.32
N GLU A 172 4.78 -17.42 1.21
CA GLU A 172 4.29 -17.96 -0.06
C GLU A 172 2.96 -17.35 -0.51
N ILE A 173 2.05 -17.10 0.44
CA ILE A 173 0.70 -16.62 0.17
C ILE A 173 0.52 -15.26 0.84
N PRO A 174 0.16 -14.19 0.11
CA PRO A 174 -0.02 -12.89 0.71
C PRO A 174 -1.20 -12.92 1.70
N PRO A 175 -1.00 -12.55 2.98
CA PRO A 175 -2.05 -12.59 3.99
C PRO A 175 -3.03 -11.43 3.86
N VAL A 176 -3.74 -11.33 2.74
CA VAL A 176 -4.72 -10.27 2.46
C VAL A 176 -6.05 -10.84 1.99
N CYS A 177 -7.13 -10.24 2.45
CA CYS A 177 -8.50 -10.58 2.06
C CYS A 177 -9.31 -9.31 1.75
N SER A 178 -10.37 -9.45 0.96
CA SER A 178 -11.22 -8.36 0.50
C SER A 178 -12.63 -8.87 0.20
N ALA A 179 -13.45 -8.06 -0.49
CA ALA A 179 -14.75 -8.47 -0.97
C ALA A 179 -14.66 -9.50 -2.11
N THR A 180 -13.60 -9.46 -2.91
CA THR A 180 -13.43 -10.36 -4.07
C THR A 180 -12.31 -11.39 -3.88
N ARG A 181 -11.51 -11.23 -2.83
CA ARG A 181 -10.38 -12.10 -2.51
C ARG A 181 -10.53 -12.73 -1.13
N GLU A 182 -10.53 -14.05 -1.12
CA GLU A 182 -10.50 -14.84 0.10
C GLU A 182 -9.05 -15.13 0.54
N PHE A 183 -8.83 -15.19 1.85
CA PHE A 183 -7.61 -15.71 2.44
C PHE A 183 -7.91 -16.89 3.35
N ILE A 184 -7.20 -18.01 3.20
CA ILE A 184 -7.36 -19.21 4.03
C ILE A 184 -6.21 -19.23 5.04
N PRO A 185 -6.35 -18.64 6.24
CA PRO A 185 -5.28 -18.60 7.23
C PRO A 185 -5.00 -19.93 7.91
N LEU A 186 -5.98 -20.84 7.95
CA LEU A 186 -5.94 -22.02 8.80
C LEU A 186 -6.70 -23.19 8.16
N VAL A 187 -6.07 -24.36 8.20
CA VAL A 187 -6.65 -25.63 7.74
C VAL A 187 -6.53 -26.65 8.85
N TYR A 188 -7.66 -27.20 9.30
CA TYR A 188 -7.72 -28.31 10.24
C TYR A 188 -7.84 -29.63 9.48
N VAL A 189 -7.09 -30.63 9.92
CA VAL A 189 -7.23 -32.01 9.45
C VAL A 189 -7.86 -32.81 10.57
N CYS A 190 -8.99 -33.45 10.27
CA CYS A 190 -9.76 -34.23 11.23
C CYS A 190 -9.42 -35.70 11.09
N LYS A 191 -9.63 -36.46 12.16
CA LYS A 191 -9.35 -37.92 12.21
C LYS A 191 -10.23 -38.69 11.23
N THR A 192 -11.48 -38.24 11.06
CA THR A 192 -12.45 -38.83 10.14
C THR A 192 -13.22 -37.77 9.38
N GLU A 193 -13.88 -38.21 8.32
CA GLU A 193 -14.81 -37.37 7.56
C GLU A 193 -16.03 -36.96 8.40
N GLU A 194 -16.52 -37.85 9.26
CA GLU A 194 -17.64 -37.57 10.18
C GLU A 194 -17.26 -36.50 11.20
N ASP A 195 -16.03 -36.56 11.74
CA ASP A 195 -15.49 -35.53 12.63
C ASP A 195 -15.44 -34.17 11.94
N ALA A 196 -15.00 -34.13 10.68
CA ALA A 196 -14.96 -32.90 9.89
C ALA A 196 -16.35 -32.30 9.68
N ILE A 197 -17.40 -33.12 9.48
CA ILE A 197 -18.79 -32.63 9.41
C ILE A 197 -19.21 -32.03 10.74
N ALA A 198 -18.98 -32.75 11.84
CA ALA A 198 -19.42 -32.35 13.17
C ALA A 198 -18.75 -31.06 13.65
N LEU A 199 -17.51 -30.80 13.20
CA LEU A 199 -16.76 -29.60 13.55
C LEU A 199 -17.25 -28.33 12.82
N VAL A 200 -18.01 -28.45 11.72
CA VAL A 200 -18.62 -27.30 11.05
C VAL A 200 -19.66 -26.66 11.98
N GLY A 201 -19.38 -25.44 12.46
CA GLY A 201 -20.22 -24.72 13.43
C GLY A 201 -19.75 -24.83 14.89
N GLU A 202 -18.78 -25.70 15.18
CA GLU A 202 -18.11 -25.80 16.48
C GLU A 202 -16.72 -25.14 16.49
N LEU A 203 -16.21 -24.79 15.30
CA LEU A 203 -15.01 -24.01 15.11
C LEU A 203 -15.37 -22.54 14.91
N GLY A 204 -14.67 -21.68 15.62
CA GLY A 204 -14.67 -20.23 15.47
C GLY A 204 -13.24 -19.70 15.34
N PHE A 205 -13.11 -18.39 15.28
CA PHE A 205 -11.82 -17.70 15.31
C PHE A 205 -12.03 -16.21 15.56
N SER A 206 -10.96 -15.57 16.01
CA SER A 206 -10.78 -14.13 15.94
C SER A 206 -9.54 -13.81 15.10
N ALA A 207 -9.55 -12.69 14.40
CA ALA A 207 -8.43 -12.29 13.57
C ALA A 207 -8.21 -10.78 13.62
N ASP A 208 -6.95 -10.39 13.76
CA ASP A 208 -6.52 -9.00 13.70
C ASP A 208 -6.12 -8.69 12.25
N SER A 209 -6.68 -7.61 11.69
CA SER A 209 -6.31 -7.14 10.37
C SER A 209 -5.97 -5.65 10.36
N LYS A 210 -5.15 -5.24 9.40
CA LYS A 210 -4.90 -3.82 9.08
C LYS A 210 -5.47 -3.51 7.71
N LEU A 211 -5.96 -2.28 7.52
CA LEU A 211 -6.41 -1.82 6.21
C LEU A 211 -5.25 -1.87 5.20
N GLU A 212 -5.52 -2.36 4.01
CA GLU A 212 -4.52 -2.56 2.97
C GLU A 212 -5.07 -2.36 1.55
N LEU A 213 -4.20 -2.00 0.61
CA LEU A 213 -4.43 -2.05 -0.84
C LEU A 213 -4.10 -3.46 -1.35
N VAL A 214 -5.14 -4.24 -1.60
CA VAL A 214 -5.05 -5.70 -1.83
C VAL A 214 -4.25 -5.99 -3.08
N ASP A 215 -4.63 -5.39 -4.21
CA ASP A 215 -3.97 -5.61 -5.50
C ASP A 215 -2.47 -5.31 -5.44
N TRP A 216 -2.13 -4.20 -4.80
CA TRP A 216 -0.75 -3.77 -4.70
C TRP A 216 0.06 -4.67 -3.78
N TYR A 217 -0.46 -4.99 -2.60
CA TYR A 217 0.22 -5.87 -1.67
C TYR A 217 0.49 -7.24 -2.32
N VAL A 218 -0.48 -7.78 -3.06
CA VAL A 218 -0.33 -9.03 -3.82
C VAL A 218 0.75 -8.91 -4.90
N ASP A 219 0.75 -7.83 -5.67
CA ASP A 219 1.75 -7.61 -6.72
C ASP A 219 3.16 -7.51 -6.14
N ALA A 220 3.35 -6.69 -5.10
CA ALA A 220 4.63 -6.54 -4.41
C ALA A 220 5.11 -7.85 -3.77
N HIS A 221 4.20 -8.59 -3.13
CA HIS A 221 4.48 -9.90 -2.55
C HIS A 221 4.94 -10.90 -3.61
N SER A 222 4.18 -11.02 -4.72
CA SER A 222 4.47 -11.97 -5.80
C SER A 222 5.81 -11.71 -6.52
N LYS A 223 6.20 -10.43 -6.63
CA LYS A 223 7.47 -10.03 -7.26
C LYS A 223 8.64 -10.04 -6.28
N GLY A 224 8.40 -10.29 -4.99
CA GLY A 224 9.41 -10.16 -3.94
C GLY A 224 9.98 -8.73 -3.82
N VAL A 225 9.21 -7.73 -4.27
CA VAL A 225 9.67 -6.34 -4.35
C VAL A 225 9.55 -5.68 -2.98
N SER A 226 10.65 -5.13 -2.49
CA SER A 226 10.76 -4.30 -1.28
C SER A 226 10.21 -4.93 0.00
N ALA A 227 11.11 -5.35 0.89
CA ALA A 227 10.73 -5.84 2.22
C ALA A 227 9.89 -4.82 3.02
N ASN A 228 10.08 -3.52 2.78
CA ASN A 228 9.31 -2.46 3.44
C ASN A 228 7.83 -2.51 3.04
N ILE A 229 7.51 -2.84 1.78
CA ILE A 229 6.10 -3.00 1.36
C ILE A 229 5.46 -4.21 2.07
N ARG A 230 6.21 -5.30 2.27
CA ARG A 230 5.65 -6.47 2.97
C ARG A 230 5.53 -6.27 4.48
N ASN A 231 6.40 -5.47 5.08
CA ASN A 231 6.47 -5.31 6.53
C ASN A 231 5.58 -4.16 7.04
N ASP A 232 5.59 -3.02 6.36
CA ASP A 232 4.89 -1.81 6.80
C ASP A 232 3.40 -1.91 6.45
N SER A 233 2.52 -1.35 7.28
CA SER A 233 1.10 -1.25 6.93
C SER A 233 0.84 -0.10 5.96
N LEU A 234 -0.35 -0.07 5.35
CA LEU A 234 -0.75 1.06 4.51
C LEU A 234 -0.64 2.39 5.25
N ALA A 235 -1.09 2.45 6.50
CA ALA A 235 -1.01 3.63 7.34
C ALA A 235 0.45 4.09 7.54
N ASP A 236 1.36 3.16 7.85
CA ASP A 236 2.78 3.48 8.06
C ASP A 236 3.40 4.08 6.79
N ARG A 237 3.05 3.52 5.61
CA ARG A 237 3.54 4.01 4.33
C ARG A 237 2.96 5.37 3.95
N MET A 238 1.69 5.60 4.27
CA MET A 238 1.05 6.92 4.10
C MET A 238 1.72 7.97 5.00
N THR A 239 1.95 7.65 6.28
CA THR A 239 2.66 8.55 7.21
C THR A 239 4.08 8.84 6.72
N PHE A 240 4.79 7.83 6.22
CA PHE A 240 6.12 8.04 5.64
C PHE A 240 6.09 8.96 4.42
N ALA A 241 5.11 8.80 3.52
CA ALA A 241 4.93 9.69 2.37
C ALA A 241 4.67 11.15 2.79
N GLU A 242 3.84 11.36 3.80
CA GLU A 242 3.55 12.71 4.34
C GLU A 242 4.79 13.33 4.98
N TRP A 243 5.51 12.56 5.80
CA TRP A 243 6.78 13.01 6.38
C TRP A 243 7.81 13.36 5.30
N PHE A 244 7.94 12.51 4.28
CA PHE A 244 8.85 12.74 3.17
C PHE A 244 8.51 14.03 2.42
N LEU A 245 7.22 14.28 2.18
CA LEU A 245 6.76 15.52 1.56
C LEU A 245 7.10 16.74 2.42
N GLY A 246 6.94 16.65 3.74
CA GLY A 246 7.40 17.68 4.67
C GLY A 246 8.90 17.96 4.54
N ALA A 247 9.73 16.91 4.51
CA ALA A 247 11.17 17.06 4.30
C ALA A 247 11.53 17.67 2.94
N ALA A 248 10.77 17.37 1.89
CA ALA A 248 10.93 17.98 0.57
C ALA A 248 10.57 19.48 0.58
N ILE A 249 9.53 19.86 1.33
CA ILE A 249 9.17 21.27 1.56
C ILE A 249 10.33 21.98 2.24
N ASP A 250 10.81 21.48 3.38
CA ASP A 250 11.90 22.10 4.13
C ASP A 250 13.16 22.26 3.28
N SER A 251 13.48 21.24 2.47
CA SER A 251 14.61 21.27 1.54
C SER A 251 14.47 22.38 0.51
N PHE A 252 13.30 22.53 -0.11
CA PHE A 252 13.06 23.60 -1.08
C PHE A 252 12.96 24.98 -0.44
N GLU A 253 12.36 25.08 0.74
CA GLU A 253 12.31 26.32 1.52
C GLU A 253 13.71 26.82 1.88
N SER A 254 14.67 25.94 2.13
CA SER A 254 16.07 26.32 2.36
C SER A 254 16.77 26.92 1.14
N LEU A 255 16.18 26.77 -0.05
CA LEU A 255 16.66 27.34 -1.31
C LEU A 255 15.95 28.66 -1.67
N LEU A 256 14.87 29.02 -0.96
CA LEU A 256 14.12 30.28 -1.09
C LEU A 256 14.85 31.44 -0.42
#